data_AF-A0A7H9HT75-F1
#
_entry.id   AF-A0A7H9HT75-F1
#
_cell.length_a   1.000
_cell.length_b   1.000
_cell.length_c   1.000
_cell.angle_alpha   90.00
_cell.angle_beta   90.00
_cell.angle_gamma   90.00
#
_symmetry.space_group_name_H-M   'P 1'
#
loop_
_entity.id
_entity.type
_entity.pdbx_description
1 polymer ?
#
loop_
_entity_poly.entity_id
_entity_poly.type
_entity_poly.pdbx_seq_one_letter_code
_entity_poly.pdbx_strand_id
1 'polypeptide(L)'
;MMSSFNSFTNSLGQKFQELSTAVSEKTQELSENIPSLTQSTQRFVQERLGQVTDISQLPQEYLELERKVDTIKLIYENFLHVTSIYENESYDYPKYVTEAVNDFSKVVAHKVQELSHASSATEAQNILITPGPAKEPRTLNYALSKVSLISSEYSNHIGDHDEAQIASVLLKYSDLEAKVAQARLQQDTLIQTKFNKQLRESLEQNFKKAQKARRDVEYKRLQYDVARSNLAKAKPEKEASLRVQMETLEDQFAQATEDATVVMQEVLSSVNFSHEIKELANAQLAYHQTSAKLIEQFISGFESVSDTRAQAEADDEEDAVKVDVDDVSK
;
A
#
# COMPACT_ATOMS: atom_id res chain seq x y z
N MET A 1 -8.63 -38.75 -47.82
CA MET A 1 -8.67 -37.74 -46.73
C MET A 1 -7.33 -37.04 -46.45
N MET A 2 -6.31 -37.10 -47.33
CA MET A 2 -5.03 -36.38 -47.12
C MET A 2 -4.82 -35.16 -48.05
N SER A 3 -5.65 -34.97 -49.08
CA SER A 3 -5.51 -33.86 -50.04
C SER A 3 -6.11 -32.53 -49.54
N SER A 4 -7.17 -32.58 -48.72
CA SER A 4 -7.88 -31.38 -48.23
C SER A 4 -7.17 -30.64 -47.08
N PHE A 5 -6.24 -31.30 -46.37
CA PHE A 5 -5.46 -30.65 -45.31
C PHE A 5 -4.30 -29.83 -45.87
N ASN A 6 -3.66 -30.30 -46.95
CA ASN A 6 -2.60 -29.56 -47.63
C ASN A 6 -3.09 -28.33 -48.40
N SER A 7 -4.34 -28.36 -48.92
CA SER A 7 -4.91 -27.18 -49.56
C SER A 7 -5.27 -26.08 -48.54
N PHE A 8 -5.71 -26.49 -47.34
CA PHE A 8 -6.03 -25.56 -46.25
C PHE A 8 -4.77 -24.84 -45.73
N THR A 9 -3.69 -25.56 -45.46
CA THR A 9 -2.43 -24.97 -44.96
C THR A 9 -1.77 -24.05 -45.99
N ASN A 10 -1.81 -24.41 -47.28
CA ASN A 10 -1.28 -23.57 -48.35
C ASN A 10 -2.11 -22.29 -48.56
N SER A 11 -3.44 -22.38 -48.44
CA SER A 11 -4.33 -21.21 -48.54
C SER A 11 -4.19 -20.24 -47.37
N LEU A 12 -3.90 -20.76 -46.17
CA LEU A 12 -3.67 -19.95 -44.97
C LEU A 12 -2.30 -19.25 -45.04
N GLY A 13 -1.27 -19.94 -45.55
CA GLY A 13 0.05 -19.36 -45.80
C GLY A 13 0.02 -18.25 -46.84
N GLN A 14 -0.71 -18.44 -47.95
CA GLN A 14 -0.89 -17.39 -48.96
C GLN A 14 -1.63 -16.17 -48.42
N LYS A 15 -2.74 -16.37 -47.70
CA LYS A 15 -3.49 -15.26 -47.09
C LYS A 15 -2.68 -14.51 -46.02
N PHE A 16 -1.82 -15.22 -45.28
CA PHE A 16 -0.92 -14.59 -44.31
C PHE A 16 0.20 -13.82 -44.99
N GLN A 17 0.75 -14.33 -46.10
CA GLN A 17 1.70 -13.59 -46.92
C GLN A 17 1.07 -12.34 -47.53
N GLU A 18 -0.13 -12.45 -48.12
CA GLU A 18 -0.88 -11.33 -48.68
C GLU A 18 -1.24 -10.27 -47.63
N LEU A 19 -1.63 -10.69 -46.41
CA LEU A 19 -1.82 -9.78 -45.28
C LEU A 19 -0.49 -9.15 -44.84
N SER A 20 0.60 -9.91 -44.82
CA SER A 20 1.91 -9.38 -44.43
C SER A 20 2.44 -8.35 -45.45
N THR A 21 2.21 -8.58 -46.75
CA THR A 21 2.61 -7.66 -47.81
C THR A 21 1.68 -6.45 -47.86
N ALA A 22 0.37 -6.62 -47.71
CA ALA A 22 -0.57 -5.51 -47.63
C ALA A 22 -0.35 -4.65 -46.37
N VAL A 23 0.00 -5.26 -45.24
CA VAL A 23 0.41 -4.54 -44.03
C VAL A 23 1.77 -3.88 -44.24
N SER A 24 2.74 -4.53 -44.89
CA SER A 24 4.07 -3.96 -45.16
C SER A 24 4.01 -2.76 -46.12
N GLU A 25 3.26 -2.84 -47.21
CA GLU A 25 3.09 -1.75 -48.18
C GLU A 25 2.36 -0.57 -47.55
N LYS A 26 1.27 -0.82 -46.80
CA LYS A 26 0.54 0.22 -46.07
C LYS A 26 1.36 0.81 -44.92
N THR A 27 2.25 0.03 -44.33
CA THR A 27 3.19 0.51 -43.30
C THR A 27 4.35 1.30 -43.92
N GLN A 28 4.80 0.99 -45.13
CA GLN A 28 5.84 1.75 -45.84
C GLN A 28 5.32 3.12 -46.30
N GLU A 29 4.11 3.22 -46.86
CA GLU A 29 3.52 4.51 -47.25
C GLU A 29 3.18 5.41 -46.04
N LEU A 30 2.82 4.82 -44.89
CA LEU A 30 2.69 5.54 -43.61
C LEU A 30 4.05 5.86 -42.97
N SER A 31 5.07 5.01 -43.14
CA SER A 31 6.39 5.15 -42.51
C SER A 31 7.28 6.18 -43.21
N GLU A 32 7.10 6.44 -44.50
CA GLU A 32 7.88 7.48 -45.20
C GLU A 32 7.39 8.90 -44.87
N ASN A 33 6.16 9.03 -44.38
CA ASN A 33 5.47 10.31 -44.17
C ASN A 33 5.11 10.58 -42.70
N ILE A 34 5.75 9.95 -41.73
CA ILE A 34 5.62 10.30 -40.30
C ILE A 34 7.00 10.66 -39.75
N PRO A 35 7.18 11.80 -39.05
CA PRO A 35 8.43 12.12 -38.39
C PRO A 35 8.89 10.96 -37.52
N SER A 36 10.09 10.46 -37.77
CA SER A 36 10.58 9.28 -37.07
C SER A 36 10.71 9.56 -35.57
N LEU A 37 10.63 8.51 -34.75
CA LEU A 37 10.84 8.61 -33.31
C LEU A 37 12.19 9.29 -32.98
N THR A 38 13.21 9.03 -33.80
CA THR A 38 14.54 9.66 -33.70
C THR A 38 14.48 11.18 -33.92
N GLN A 39 13.73 11.65 -34.92
CA GLN A 39 13.57 13.09 -35.19
C GLN A 39 12.81 13.78 -34.06
N SER A 40 11.74 13.15 -33.56
CA SER A 40 10.96 13.68 -32.43
C SER A 40 11.79 13.74 -31.15
N THR A 41 12.63 12.73 -30.91
CA THR A 41 13.58 12.71 -29.78
C THR A 41 14.64 13.80 -29.90
N GLN A 42 15.18 14.01 -31.11
CA GLN A 42 16.15 15.07 -31.36
C GLN A 42 15.52 16.46 -31.14
N ARG A 43 14.28 16.67 -31.60
CA ARG A 43 13.54 17.91 -31.37
C ARG A 43 13.34 18.18 -29.87
N PHE A 44 12.91 17.18 -29.11
CA PHE A 44 12.76 17.28 -27.65
C PHE A 44 14.07 17.71 -26.96
N VAL A 45 15.21 17.13 -27.35
CA VAL A 45 16.53 17.51 -26.79
C VAL A 45 16.89 18.95 -27.15
N GLN A 46 16.64 19.35 -28.40
CA GLN A 46 16.93 20.73 -28.85
C GLN A 46 16.08 21.76 -28.11
N GLU A 47 14.81 21.47 -27.86
CA GLU A 47 13.92 22.31 -27.05
C GLU A 47 14.41 22.43 -25.61
N ARG A 48 14.80 21.30 -24.98
CA ARG A 48 15.35 21.30 -23.60
C ARG A 48 16.66 22.08 -23.46
N LEU A 49 17.46 22.15 -24.53
CA LEU A 49 18.70 22.93 -24.58
C LEU A 49 18.49 24.40 -24.99
N GLY A 50 17.24 24.82 -25.24
CA GLY A 50 16.93 26.20 -25.66
C GLY A 50 17.40 26.54 -27.06
N GLN A 51 17.67 25.54 -27.91
CA GLN A 51 18.13 25.74 -29.29
C GLN A 51 16.98 26.03 -30.26
N VAL A 52 15.73 25.90 -29.80
CA VAL A 52 14.50 26.00 -30.57
C VAL A 52 13.55 26.96 -29.87
N THR A 53 13.03 27.94 -30.59
CA THR A 53 12.10 28.96 -30.06
C THR A 53 10.68 28.84 -30.63
N ASP A 54 10.51 28.09 -31.72
CA ASP A 54 9.21 27.81 -32.33
C ASP A 54 8.59 26.55 -31.70
N ILE A 55 8.20 26.65 -30.44
CA ILE A 55 7.53 25.56 -29.71
C ILE A 55 6.03 25.78 -29.79
N SER A 56 5.29 24.78 -30.28
CA SER A 56 3.83 24.85 -30.29
C SER A 56 3.27 24.95 -28.87
N GLN A 57 2.37 25.91 -28.67
CA GLN A 57 1.78 26.21 -27.37
C GLN A 57 0.55 25.34 -27.13
N LEU A 58 0.34 24.97 -25.87
CA LEU A 58 -0.87 24.27 -25.44
C LEU A 58 -1.91 25.27 -24.92
N PRO A 59 -3.22 24.97 -25.03
CA PRO A 59 -4.27 25.79 -24.46
C PRO A 59 -4.08 26.00 -22.95
N GLN A 60 -4.41 27.20 -22.47
CA GLN A 60 -4.27 27.54 -21.05
C GLN A 60 -5.10 26.60 -20.14
N GLU A 61 -6.31 26.26 -20.57
CA GLU A 61 -7.21 25.34 -19.86
C GLU A 61 -6.59 23.94 -19.69
N TYR A 62 -5.93 23.44 -20.73
CA TYR A 62 -5.20 22.17 -20.69
C TYR A 62 -4.07 22.22 -19.65
N LEU A 63 -3.26 23.29 -19.65
CA LEU A 63 -2.16 23.45 -18.70
C LEU A 63 -2.64 23.55 -17.25
N GLU A 64 -3.80 24.17 -17.02
CA GLU A 64 -4.42 24.23 -15.69
C GLU A 64 -4.91 22.86 -15.22
N LEU A 65 -5.47 22.05 -16.13
CA LEU A 65 -5.84 20.67 -15.84
C LEU A 65 -4.62 19.82 -15.48
N GLU A 66 -3.52 19.94 -16.24
CA GLU A 66 -2.27 19.23 -15.91
C GLU A 66 -1.81 19.54 -14.49
N ARG A 67 -1.76 20.83 -14.12
CA ARG A 67 -1.35 21.24 -12.77
C ARG A 67 -2.27 20.69 -11.68
N LYS A 68 -3.59 20.69 -11.91
CA LYS A 68 -4.56 20.13 -10.96
C LYS A 68 -4.37 18.62 -10.79
N VAL A 69 -4.24 17.88 -11.89
CA VAL A 69 -4.01 16.43 -11.87
C VAL A 69 -2.69 16.10 -11.17
N ASP A 70 -1.61 16.81 -11.49
CA ASP A 70 -0.29 16.59 -10.87
C ASP A 70 -0.29 16.92 -9.38
N THR A 71 -0.97 18.00 -8.97
CA THR A 71 -1.11 18.36 -7.56
C THR A 71 -1.83 17.28 -6.77
N ILE A 72 -2.97 16.78 -7.29
CA ILE A 72 -3.73 15.74 -6.59
C ILE A 72 -2.95 14.43 -6.59
N LYS A 73 -2.30 14.07 -7.69
CA LYS A 73 -1.42 12.89 -7.75
C LYS A 73 -0.36 12.94 -6.65
N LEU A 74 0.30 14.09 -6.49
CA LEU A 74 1.32 14.30 -5.46
C LEU A 74 0.75 14.16 -4.04
N ILE A 75 -0.48 14.62 -3.80
CA ILE A 75 -1.18 14.40 -2.52
C ILE A 75 -1.33 12.89 -2.25
N TYR A 76 -1.80 12.11 -3.23
CA TYR A 76 -1.97 10.66 -3.08
C TYR A 76 -0.63 9.96 -2.81
N GLU A 77 0.43 10.33 -3.55
CA GLU A 77 1.78 9.77 -3.37
C GLU A 77 2.36 10.10 -1.98
N ASN A 78 2.23 11.35 -1.53
CA ASN A 78 2.73 11.78 -0.21
C ASN A 78 2.04 11.05 0.94
N PHE A 79 0.71 10.87 0.87
CA PHE A 79 0.00 10.12 1.90
C PHE A 79 0.41 8.65 1.91
N LEU A 80 0.45 7.99 0.74
CA LEU A 80 0.90 6.60 0.65
C LEU A 80 2.33 6.40 1.14
N HIS A 81 3.23 7.35 0.90
CA HIS A 81 4.60 7.27 1.39
C HIS A 81 4.63 7.05 2.90
N VAL A 82 3.83 7.81 3.65
CA VAL A 82 3.74 7.70 5.11
C VAL A 82 2.90 6.50 5.52
N THR A 83 1.69 6.34 4.98
CA THR A 83 0.74 5.32 5.44
C THR A 83 1.10 3.91 4.99
N SER A 84 2.04 3.74 4.06
CA SER A 84 2.63 2.42 3.76
C SER A 84 3.27 1.75 4.98
N ILE A 85 3.64 2.52 6.01
CA ILE A 85 4.17 1.97 7.25
C ILE A 85 3.21 0.98 7.92
N TYR A 86 1.90 1.21 7.80
CA TYR A 86 0.85 0.35 8.36
C TYR A 86 0.80 -1.03 7.70
N GLU A 87 1.52 -1.26 6.60
CA GLU A 87 1.68 -2.58 5.97
C GLU A 87 2.80 -3.41 6.60
N ASN A 88 3.70 -2.74 7.32
CA ASN A 88 4.74 -3.39 8.07
C ASN A 88 4.30 -3.57 9.51
N GLU A 89 3.75 -4.74 9.85
CA GLU A 89 3.30 -5.08 11.21
C GLU A 89 4.29 -4.66 12.31
N SER A 90 5.60 -4.72 12.05
CA SER A 90 6.67 -4.44 13.03
C SER A 90 7.13 -2.98 13.10
N TYR A 91 6.35 -2.01 12.62
CA TYR A 91 6.81 -0.60 12.57
C TYR A 91 7.07 0.04 13.93
N ASP A 92 6.40 -0.41 14.99
CA ASP A 92 6.58 0.04 16.38
C ASP A 92 7.30 -1.00 17.25
N TYR A 93 7.68 -2.14 16.68
CA TYR A 93 8.30 -3.22 17.43
C TYR A 93 9.74 -2.85 17.81
N PRO A 94 10.17 -3.04 19.07
CA PRO A 94 11.52 -2.71 19.49
C PRO A 94 12.58 -3.50 18.72
N LYS A 95 13.51 -2.79 18.06
CA LYS A 95 14.54 -3.39 17.19
C LYS A 95 15.56 -4.28 17.92
N TYR A 96 15.68 -4.15 19.24
CA TYR A 96 16.65 -4.86 20.08
C TYR A 96 16.04 -6.01 20.89
N VAL A 97 14.75 -6.31 20.73
CA VAL A 97 14.12 -7.46 21.38
C VAL A 97 14.49 -8.71 20.57
N THR A 98 15.49 -9.44 21.04
CA THR A 98 16.11 -10.63 20.43
C THR A 98 15.24 -11.90 20.53
N GLU A 99 13.95 -11.78 20.82
CA GLU A 99 13.14 -12.90 21.31
C GLU A 99 12.50 -13.77 20.22
N ALA A 100 12.54 -13.37 18.94
CA ALA A 100 11.84 -14.10 17.88
C ALA A 100 12.59 -15.33 17.31
N VAL A 101 13.87 -15.55 17.66
CA VAL A 101 14.67 -16.64 17.05
C VAL A 101 14.58 -17.95 17.83
N ASN A 102 14.43 -17.88 19.15
CA ASN A 102 14.38 -19.08 20.00
C ASN A 102 13.02 -19.79 19.98
N ASP A 103 11.91 -19.04 19.82
CA ASP A 103 10.58 -19.66 19.78
C ASP A 103 10.24 -20.19 18.37
N PHE A 104 10.64 -19.49 17.30
CA PHE A 104 10.49 -19.98 15.91
C PHE A 104 11.31 -21.25 15.66
N SER A 105 12.55 -21.30 16.18
CA SER A 105 13.40 -22.50 16.03
C SER A 105 12.83 -23.71 16.78
N LYS A 106 12.22 -23.53 17.96
CA LYS A 106 11.52 -24.59 18.68
C LYS A 106 10.29 -25.10 17.92
N VAL A 107 9.50 -24.21 17.31
CA VAL A 107 8.30 -24.60 16.54
C VAL A 107 8.64 -25.29 15.23
N VAL A 108 9.65 -24.80 14.49
CA VAL A 108 10.14 -25.46 13.27
C VAL A 108 10.79 -26.80 13.60
N ALA A 109 11.57 -26.88 14.69
CA ALA A 109 12.10 -28.15 15.18
C ALA A 109 10.98 -29.14 15.54
N HIS A 110 9.90 -28.68 16.18
CA HIS A 110 8.74 -29.50 16.51
C HIS A 110 8.03 -30.03 15.26
N LYS A 111 7.73 -29.18 14.27
CA LYS A 111 7.10 -29.62 13.01
C LYS A 111 8.00 -30.55 12.19
N VAL A 112 9.31 -30.30 12.15
CA VAL A 112 10.26 -31.18 11.48
C VAL A 112 10.36 -32.53 12.20
N GLN A 113 10.30 -32.52 13.54
CA GLN A 113 10.29 -33.74 14.34
C GLN A 113 8.99 -34.52 14.18
N GLU A 114 7.82 -33.87 14.16
CA GLU A 114 6.53 -34.51 13.86
C GLU A 114 6.49 -35.08 12.44
N LEU A 115 7.02 -34.36 11.44
CA LEU A 115 7.17 -34.89 10.08
C LEU A 115 8.13 -36.08 10.00
N SER A 116 9.17 -36.11 10.83
CA SER A 116 10.11 -37.24 10.90
C SER A 116 9.51 -38.50 11.52
N HIS A 117 8.39 -38.36 12.24
CA HIS A 117 7.62 -39.46 12.82
C HIS A 117 6.36 -39.82 12.01
N ALA A 118 6.03 -39.05 10.96
CA ALA A 118 4.88 -39.33 10.11
C ALA A 118 5.10 -40.62 9.30
N SER A 119 4.19 -41.57 9.47
CA SER A 119 4.27 -42.91 8.86
C SER A 119 3.53 -43.02 7.52
N SER A 120 2.79 -41.98 7.13
CA SER A 120 2.00 -41.93 5.90
C SER A 120 1.93 -40.53 5.29
N ALA A 121 1.70 -40.47 3.98
CA ALA A 121 1.55 -39.22 3.24
C ALA A 121 0.35 -38.38 3.72
N THR A 122 -0.73 -39.05 4.17
CA THR A 122 -1.92 -38.41 4.73
C THR A 122 -1.64 -37.78 6.10
N GLU A 123 -0.81 -38.42 6.93
CA GLU A 123 -0.39 -37.91 8.23
C GLU A 123 0.55 -36.71 8.09
N ALA A 124 1.52 -36.79 7.16
CA ALA A 124 2.37 -35.66 6.81
C ALA A 124 1.57 -34.46 6.26
N GLN A 125 0.55 -34.73 5.44
CA GLN A 125 -0.34 -33.69 4.92
C GLN A 125 -1.17 -33.06 6.04
N ASN A 126 -1.70 -33.82 7.00
CA ASN A 126 -2.39 -33.26 8.17
C ASN A 126 -1.47 -32.39 9.05
N ILE A 127 -0.21 -32.79 9.26
CA ILE A 127 0.80 -31.99 10.01
C ILE A 127 1.13 -30.67 9.28
N LEU A 128 1.12 -30.68 7.93
CA LEU A 128 1.37 -29.50 7.09
C LEU A 128 0.17 -28.54 7.00
N ILE A 129 -1.06 -29.06 7.03
CA ILE A 129 -2.29 -28.25 6.94
C ILE A 129 -2.78 -27.80 8.33
N THR A 130 -2.31 -28.44 9.41
CA THR A 130 -2.56 -27.97 10.79
C THR A 130 -2.07 -26.52 10.90
N PRO A 131 -2.98 -25.55 11.18
CA PRO A 131 -2.60 -24.15 11.35
C PRO A 131 -1.42 -24.10 12.30
N GLY A 132 -0.28 -23.56 11.85
CA GLY A 132 0.83 -23.34 12.76
C GLY A 132 0.37 -22.49 13.94
N PRO A 133 1.10 -22.49 15.07
CA PRO A 133 0.81 -21.52 16.12
C PRO A 133 0.72 -20.14 15.46
N ALA A 134 -0.38 -19.43 15.74
CA ALA A 134 -0.68 -18.15 15.13
C ALA A 134 0.59 -17.29 15.22
N LYS A 135 1.03 -16.75 14.08
CA LYS A 135 2.22 -15.89 14.04
C LYS A 135 2.01 -14.80 15.09
N GLU A 136 2.86 -14.81 16.11
CA GLU A 136 2.76 -13.84 17.21
C GLU A 136 2.78 -12.42 16.63
N PRO A 137 1.82 -11.56 17.04
CA PRO A 137 1.81 -10.16 16.63
C PRO A 137 3.14 -9.48 16.97
N ARG A 138 3.81 -8.94 15.97
CA ARG A 138 5.02 -8.15 16.14
C ARG A 138 4.67 -6.69 16.34
N THR A 139 3.99 -6.40 17.44
CA THR A 139 3.64 -5.03 17.86
C THR A 139 4.27 -4.70 19.20
N LEU A 140 4.47 -3.42 19.49
CA LEU A 140 4.94 -2.99 20.81
C LEU A 140 4.02 -3.49 21.94
N ASN A 141 2.70 -3.35 21.77
CA ASN A 141 1.72 -3.79 22.77
C ASN A 141 1.81 -5.30 23.02
N TYR A 142 1.99 -6.10 21.98
CA TYR A 142 2.18 -7.54 22.18
C TYR A 142 3.49 -7.87 22.91
N ALA A 143 4.57 -7.13 22.64
CA ALA A 143 5.82 -7.30 23.39
C ALA A 143 5.64 -6.96 24.88
N LEU A 144 4.89 -5.89 25.20
CA LEU A 144 4.52 -5.54 26.58
C LEU A 144 3.67 -6.65 27.22
N SER A 145 2.71 -7.20 26.48
CA SER A 145 1.91 -8.32 26.95
C SER A 145 2.77 -9.54 27.32
N LYS A 146 3.73 -9.88 26.45
CA LYS A 146 4.63 -11.04 26.64
C LYS A 146 5.54 -10.87 27.85
N VAL A 147 6.20 -9.72 28.01
CA VAL A 147 7.10 -9.49 29.15
C VAL A 147 6.35 -9.49 30.48
N SER A 148 5.12 -8.98 30.51
CA SER A 148 4.28 -8.99 31.72
C SER A 148 3.79 -10.38 32.08
N LEU A 149 3.45 -11.21 31.09
CA LEU A 149 3.13 -12.62 31.33
C LEU A 149 4.32 -13.36 31.96
N ILE A 150 5.50 -13.26 31.35
CA ILE A 150 6.73 -13.90 31.86
C ILE A 150 7.06 -13.40 33.27
N SER A 151 6.91 -12.10 33.51
CA SER A 151 7.19 -11.51 34.83
C SER A 151 6.20 -11.99 35.89
N SER A 152 4.93 -12.21 35.53
CA SER A 152 3.93 -12.78 36.45
C SER A 152 4.29 -14.21 36.88
N GLU A 153 4.86 -15.01 35.96
CA GLU A 153 5.34 -16.36 36.26
C GLU A 153 6.54 -16.33 37.21
N TYR A 154 7.45 -15.36 37.07
CA TYR A 154 8.55 -15.19 38.02
C TYR A 154 8.06 -14.82 39.42
N SER A 155 7.11 -13.89 39.54
CA SER A 155 6.53 -13.48 40.82
C SER A 155 5.80 -14.62 41.53
N ASN A 156 5.09 -15.49 40.79
CA ASN A 156 4.41 -16.66 41.38
C ASN A 156 5.35 -17.69 42.02
N HIS A 157 6.63 -17.72 41.66
CA HIS A 157 7.60 -18.67 42.22
C HIS A 157 8.20 -18.24 43.57
N ILE A 158 8.01 -16.99 43.99
CA ILE A 158 8.64 -16.43 45.21
C ILE A 158 7.76 -16.65 46.46
N GLY A 159 6.44 -16.77 46.29
CA GLY A 159 5.54 -17.37 47.29
C GLY A 159 5.10 -16.49 48.48
N ASP A 160 5.39 -15.18 48.45
CA ASP A 160 4.95 -14.21 49.47
C ASP A 160 3.69 -13.43 49.01
N HIS A 161 2.91 -12.89 49.96
CA HIS A 161 1.56 -12.37 49.71
C HIS A 161 1.56 -11.11 48.82
N ASP A 162 2.53 -10.22 48.99
CA ASP A 162 2.67 -9.01 48.16
C ASP A 162 3.06 -9.37 46.71
N GLU A 163 3.88 -10.41 46.52
CA GLU A 163 4.32 -10.91 45.22
C GLU A 163 3.17 -11.57 44.44
N ALA A 164 2.23 -12.23 45.14
CA ALA A 164 1.02 -12.77 44.53
C ALA A 164 0.11 -11.66 43.97
N GLN A 165 0.04 -10.49 44.65
CA GLN A 165 -0.69 -9.33 44.15
C GLN A 165 -0.02 -8.75 42.89
N ILE A 166 1.32 -8.64 42.88
CA ILE A 166 2.09 -8.20 41.71
C ILE A 166 1.89 -9.15 40.53
N ALA A 167 1.93 -10.46 40.76
CA ALA A 167 1.68 -11.45 39.71
C ALA A 167 0.27 -11.29 39.10
N SER A 168 -0.75 -11.08 39.93
CA SER A 168 -2.13 -10.83 39.46
C SER A 168 -2.24 -9.56 38.62
N VAL A 169 -1.58 -8.48 39.04
CA VAL A 169 -1.53 -7.22 38.29
C VAL A 169 -0.86 -7.41 36.93
N LEU A 170 0.28 -8.09 36.90
CA LEU A 170 1.03 -8.36 35.68
C LEU A 170 0.24 -9.22 34.68
N LEU A 171 -0.53 -10.21 35.16
CA LEU A 171 -1.44 -10.99 34.33
C LEU A 171 -2.55 -10.13 33.71
N LYS A 172 -3.17 -9.24 34.50
CA LYS A 172 -4.20 -8.32 33.99
C LYS A 172 -3.64 -7.33 32.98
N TYR A 173 -2.43 -6.82 33.22
CA TYR A 173 -1.75 -5.93 32.28
C TYR A 173 -1.36 -6.65 30.98
N SER A 174 -0.93 -7.91 31.09
CA SER A 174 -0.65 -8.75 29.93
C SER A 174 -1.88 -8.91 29.03
N ASP A 175 -3.05 -9.23 29.62
CA ASP A 175 -4.32 -9.35 28.89
C ASP A 175 -4.77 -8.02 28.27
N LEU A 176 -4.63 -6.90 29.00
CA LEU A 176 -4.86 -5.56 28.47
C LEU A 176 -4.05 -5.32 27.20
N GLU A 177 -2.74 -5.46 27.28
CA GLU A 177 -1.82 -5.15 26.19
C GLU A 177 -2.02 -6.08 24.99
N ALA A 178 -2.40 -7.35 25.20
CA ALA A 178 -2.79 -8.26 24.13
C ALA A 178 -4.03 -7.77 23.36
N LYS A 179 -5.03 -7.23 24.07
CA LYS A 179 -6.25 -6.67 23.46
C LYS A 179 -5.95 -5.37 22.70
N VAL A 180 -5.08 -4.51 23.25
CA VAL A 180 -4.63 -3.29 22.56
C VAL A 180 -3.85 -3.65 21.28
N ALA A 181 -2.98 -4.67 21.34
CA ALA A 181 -2.28 -5.19 20.17
C ALA A 181 -3.25 -5.66 19.08
N GLN A 182 -4.32 -6.37 19.45
CA GLN A 182 -5.34 -6.81 18.50
C GLN A 182 -6.10 -5.63 17.87
N ALA A 183 -6.45 -4.61 18.66
CA ALA A 183 -7.08 -3.39 18.15
C ALA A 183 -6.16 -2.65 17.17
N ARG A 184 -4.85 -2.63 17.44
CA ARG A 184 -3.83 -2.07 16.53
C ARG A 184 -3.78 -2.83 15.21
N LEU A 185 -3.75 -4.16 15.23
CA LEU A 185 -3.78 -4.97 14.00
C LEU A 185 -5.05 -4.72 13.16
N GLN A 186 -6.19 -4.50 13.82
CA GLN A 186 -7.43 -4.13 13.15
C GLN A 186 -7.32 -2.75 12.49
N GLN A 187 -6.75 -1.74 13.18
CA GLN A 187 -6.49 -0.42 12.59
C GLN A 187 -5.67 -0.55 11.32
N ASP A 188 -4.53 -1.25 11.41
CA ASP A 188 -3.63 -1.42 10.28
C ASP A 188 -4.35 -2.08 9.10
N THR A 189 -5.11 -3.15 9.36
CA THR A 189 -5.90 -3.82 8.33
C THR A 189 -6.91 -2.89 7.66
N LEU A 190 -7.60 -2.05 8.43
CA LEU A 190 -8.54 -1.07 7.89
C LEU A 190 -7.81 -0.01 7.05
N ILE A 191 -6.70 0.54 7.54
CA ILE A 191 -5.90 1.52 6.79
C ILE A 191 -5.37 0.91 5.50
N GLN A 192 -4.82 -0.30 5.55
CA GLN A 192 -4.32 -1.01 4.37
C GLN A 192 -5.42 -1.20 3.31
N THR A 193 -6.60 -1.67 3.71
CA THR A 193 -7.65 -2.10 2.79
C THR A 193 -8.58 -0.98 2.33
N LYS A 194 -8.89 -0.02 3.21
CA LYS A 194 -9.83 1.07 2.97
C LYS A 194 -9.16 2.38 2.55
N PHE A 195 -7.89 2.57 2.88
CA PHE A 195 -7.13 3.76 2.51
C PHE A 195 -6.03 3.44 1.50
N ASN A 196 -4.95 2.75 1.90
CA ASN A 196 -3.77 2.56 1.05
C ASN A 196 -4.10 1.88 -0.28
N LYS A 197 -4.93 0.83 -0.24
CA LYS A 197 -5.37 0.15 -1.46
C LYS A 197 -6.10 1.07 -2.43
N GLN A 198 -7.02 1.90 -1.93
CA GLN A 198 -7.82 2.82 -2.77
C GLN A 198 -6.94 3.89 -3.43
N LEU A 199 -5.96 4.43 -2.68
CA LEU A 199 -5.00 5.39 -3.21
C LEU A 199 -4.13 4.75 -4.30
N ARG A 200 -3.64 3.53 -4.10
CA ARG A 200 -2.84 2.80 -5.11
C ARG A 200 -3.63 2.49 -6.36
N GLU A 201 -4.87 2.02 -6.21
CA GLU A 201 -5.75 1.73 -7.35
C GLU A 201 -6.00 2.99 -8.17
N SER A 202 -6.27 4.12 -7.51
CA SER A 202 -6.43 5.42 -8.18
C SER A 202 -5.16 5.85 -8.94
N LEU A 203 -3.99 5.71 -8.33
CA LEU A 203 -2.69 6.03 -8.96
C LEU A 203 -2.41 5.17 -10.20
N GLU A 204 -2.58 3.85 -10.07
CA GLU A 204 -2.24 2.89 -11.13
C GLU A 204 -3.26 2.87 -12.27
N GLN A 205 -4.52 3.23 -11.99
CA GLN A 205 -5.57 3.24 -13.00
C GLN A 205 -5.82 4.65 -13.55
N ASN A 206 -6.27 5.58 -12.71
CA ASN A 206 -6.76 6.89 -13.15
C ASN A 206 -5.61 7.82 -13.51
N PHE A 207 -4.66 8.04 -12.59
CA PHE A 207 -3.54 8.94 -12.83
C PHE A 207 -2.59 8.42 -13.92
N LYS A 208 -2.41 7.10 -14.03
CA LYS A 208 -1.63 6.50 -15.10
C LYS A 208 -2.26 6.72 -16.49
N LYS A 209 -3.59 6.70 -16.61
CA LYS A 209 -4.31 7.04 -17.86
C LYS A 209 -4.08 8.50 -18.25
N ALA A 210 -4.25 9.44 -17.33
CA ALA A 210 -3.95 10.84 -17.59
C ALA A 210 -2.49 11.05 -18.01
N GLN A 211 -1.54 10.40 -17.33
CA GLN A 211 -0.12 10.48 -17.71
C GLN A 211 0.14 9.91 -19.12
N LYS A 212 -0.54 8.82 -19.50
CA LYS A 212 -0.43 8.26 -20.86
C LYS A 212 -0.97 9.25 -21.90
N ALA A 213 -2.14 9.84 -21.67
CA ALA A 213 -2.73 10.81 -22.59
C ALA A 213 -1.83 12.05 -22.77
N ARG A 214 -1.29 12.59 -21.67
CA ARG A 214 -0.33 13.72 -21.72
C ARG A 214 0.95 13.40 -22.48
N ARG A 215 1.49 12.19 -22.33
CA ARG A 215 2.65 11.75 -23.13
C ARG A 215 2.33 11.68 -24.61
N ASP A 216 1.11 11.29 -24.97
CA ASP A 216 0.67 11.28 -26.36
C ASP A 216 0.54 12.70 -26.92
N VAL A 217 -0.06 13.64 -26.18
CA VAL A 217 -0.10 15.07 -26.54
C VAL A 217 1.30 15.60 -26.83
N GLU A 218 2.25 15.37 -25.93
CA GLU A 218 3.63 15.82 -26.11
C GLU A 218 4.31 15.17 -27.32
N TYR A 219 4.07 13.88 -27.54
CA TYR A 219 4.57 13.18 -28.71
C TYR A 219 4.00 13.77 -30.01
N LYS A 220 2.68 14.00 -30.08
CA LYS A 220 2.02 14.59 -31.25
C LYS A 220 2.46 16.04 -31.49
N ARG A 221 2.63 16.83 -30.43
CA ARG A 221 3.22 18.19 -30.51
C ARG A 221 4.59 18.17 -31.17
N LEU A 222 5.48 17.30 -30.70
CA LEU A 222 6.83 17.17 -31.25
C LEU A 222 6.79 16.77 -32.74
N GLN A 223 5.90 15.85 -33.13
CA GLN A 223 5.74 15.46 -34.53
C GLN A 223 5.26 16.63 -35.39
N TYR A 224 4.26 17.39 -34.92
CA TYR A 224 3.78 18.59 -35.60
C TYR A 224 4.88 19.66 -35.74
N ASP A 225 5.63 19.93 -34.68
CA ASP A 225 6.75 20.89 -34.69
C ASP A 225 7.86 20.47 -35.68
N VAL A 226 8.18 19.18 -35.76
CA VAL A 226 9.11 18.65 -36.77
C VAL A 226 8.56 18.81 -38.18
N ALA A 227 7.28 18.50 -38.42
CA ALA A 227 6.65 18.63 -39.73
C ALA A 227 6.62 20.09 -40.20
N ARG A 228 6.31 21.03 -39.31
CA ARG A 228 6.37 22.47 -39.59
C ARG A 228 7.78 22.92 -39.97
N SER A 229 8.80 22.47 -39.22
CA SER A 229 10.21 22.74 -39.55
C SER A 229 10.64 22.13 -40.89
N ASN A 230 10.16 20.94 -41.23
CA ASN A 230 10.46 20.28 -42.50
C ASN A 230 9.80 21.00 -43.68
N LEU A 231 8.54 21.43 -43.53
CA LEU A 231 7.83 22.22 -44.53
C LEU A 231 8.53 23.56 -44.79
N ALA A 232 9.00 24.24 -43.73
CA ALA A 232 9.76 25.49 -43.86
C ALA A 232 11.07 25.36 -44.66
N LYS A 233 11.62 24.13 -44.77
CA LYS A 233 12.85 23.81 -45.51
C LYS A 233 12.57 23.04 -46.81
N ALA A 234 11.30 22.93 -47.22
CA ALA A 234 10.89 22.11 -48.35
C ALA A 234 11.41 22.63 -49.69
N LYS A 235 11.75 21.71 -50.59
CA LYS A 235 11.92 22.01 -52.02
C LYS A 235 10.53 22.05 -52.69
N PRO A 236 10.34 22.84 -53.78
CA PRO A 236 9.03 22.98 -54.44
C PRO A 236 8.37 21.65 -54.81
N GLU A 237 9.16 20.66 -55.23
CA GLU A 237 8.71 19.32 -55.61
C GLU A 237 8.07 18.53 -54.46
N LYS A 238 8.44 18.80 -53.20
CA LYS A 238 7.95 18.10 -52.01
C LYS A 238 7.00 18.93 -51.16
N GLU A 239 6.83 20.21 -51.48
CA GLU A 239 6.08 21.16 -50.67
C GLU A 239 4.63 20.73 -50.45
N ALA A 240 3.94 20.30 -51.52
CA ALA A 240 2.55 19.86 -51.44
C ALA A 240 2.38 18.64 -50.49
N SER A 241 3.27 17.65 -50.58
CA SER A 241 3.24 16.46 -49.71
C SER A 241 3.52 16.81 -48.25
N LEU A 242 4.56 17.62 -47.98
CA LEU A 242 4.91 18.05 -46.63
C LEU A 242 3.84 18.94 -46.00
N ARG A 243 3.08 19.69 -46.80
CA ARG A 243 1.96 20.50 -46.31
C ARG A 243 0.80 19.62 -45.82
N VAL A 244 0.39 18.64 -46.62
CA VAL A 244 -0.64 17.66 -46.21
C VAL A 244 -0.21 16.89 -44.95
N GLN A 245 1.07 16.52 -44.86
CA GLN A 245 1.63 15.86 -43.67
C GLN A 245 1.53 16.76 -42.43
N MET A 246 1.91 18.03 -42.55
CA MET A 246 1.84 18.99 -41.44
C MET A 246 0.40 19.19 -40.99
N GLU A 247 -0.54 19.41 -41.90
CA GLU A 247 -1.99 19.55 -41.60
C GLU A 247 -2.53 18.31 -40.88
N THR A 248 -2.17 17.10 -41.35
CA THR A 248 -2.57 15.84 -40.72
C THR A 248 -2.04 15.72 -39.27
N LEU A 249 -0.81 16.17 -39.02
CA LEU A 249 -0.21 16.12 -37.69
C LEU A 249 -0.74 17.22 -36.76
N GLU A 250 -1.14 18.36 -37.33
CA GLU A 250 -1.86 19.42 -36.61
C GLU A 250 -3.21 18.90 -36.08
N ASP A 251 -4.00 18.25 -36.93
CA ASP A 251 -5.27 17.64 -36.55
C ASP A 251 -5.07 16.56 -35.46
N GLN A 252 -4.04 15.72 -35.59
CA GLN A 252 -3.72 14.71 -34.57
C GLN A 252 -3.28 15.33 -33.25
N PHE A 253 -2.52 16.43 -33.28
CA PHE A 253 -2.12 17.15 -32.07
C PHE A 253 -3.33 17.81 -31.38
N ALA A 254 -4.22 18.43 -32.16
CA ALA A 254 -5.48 18.99 -31.65
C ALA A 254 -6.35 17.89 -31.01
N GLN A 255 -6.58 16.78 -31.70
CA GLN A 255 -7.36 15.65 -31.19
C GLN A 255 -6.76 15.07 -29.91
N ALA A 256 -5.44 14.84 -29.87
CA ALA A 256 -4.78 14.32 -28.67
C ALA A 256 -4.95 15.28 -27.47
N THR A 257 -4.94 16.59 -27.72
CA THR A 257 -5.13 17.62 -26.68
C THR A 257 -6.56 17.60 -26.14
N GLU A 258 -7.56 17.44 -27.00
CA GLU A 258 -8.97 17.28 -26.62
C GLU A 258 -9.20 15.98 -25.84
N ASP A 259 -8.69 14.85 -26.33
CA ASP A 259 -8.80 13.55 -25.67
C ASP A 259 -8.16 13.57 -24.28
N ALA A 260 -6.96 14.14 -24.17
CA ALA A 260 -6.27 14.28 -22.89
C ALA A 260 -7.01 15.22 -21.93
N THR A 261 -7.66 16.26 -22.45
CA THR A 261 -8.52 17.14 -21.65
C THR A 261 -9.68 16.37 -21.03
N VAL A 262 -10.38 15.56 -21.82
CA VAL A 262 -11.48 14.70 -21.35
C VAL A 262 -10.97 13.72 -20.29
N VAL A 263 -9.88 13.00 -20.57
CA VAL A 263 -9.30 12.04 -19.61
C VAL A 263 -8.91 12.72 -18.30
N MET A 264 -8.29 13.91 -18.34
CA MET A 264 -7.93 14.64 -17.13
C MET A 264 -9.16 15.07 -16.33
N GLN A 265 -10.21 15.54 -17.00
CA GLN A 265 -11.48 15.90 -16.34
C GLN A 265 -12.16 14.69 -15.69
N GLU A 266 -12.16 13.54 -16.35
CA GLU A 266 -12.66 12.28 -15.78
C GLU A 266 -11.87 11.86 -14.55
N VAL A 267 -10.53 11.92 -14.61
CA VAL A 267 -9.68 11.63 -13.46
C VAL A 267 -10.04 12.55 -12.30
N LEU A 268 -10.11 13.86 -12.53
CA LEU A 268 -10.45 14.84 -11.48
C LEU A 268 -11.85 14.62 -10.90
N SER A 269 -12.81 14.21 -11.72
CA SER A 269 -14.18 13.91 -11.29
C SER A 269 -14.27 12.62 -10.47
N SER A 270 -13.34 11.69 -10.67
CA SER A 270 -13.25 10.43 -9.92
C SER A 270 -12.55 10.56 -8.56
N VAL A 271 -11.88 11.69 -8.30
CA VAL A 271 -11.13 11.93 -7.05
C VAL A 271 -12.10 11.97 -5.87
N ASN A 272 -11.86 11.12 -4.87
CA ASN A 272 -12.67 11.05 -3.65
C ASN A 272 -11.83 11.14 -2.36
N PHE A 273 -10.77 11.96 -2.41
CA PHE A 273 -9.79 12.07 -1.34
C PHE A 273 -10.37 12.43 0.04
N SER A 274 -11.44 13.23 0.08
CA SER A 274 -12.11 13.56 1.34
C SER A 274 -12.71 12.32 2.01
N HIS A 275 -13.29 11.41 1.23
CA HIS A 275 -13.80 10.15 1.75
C HIS A 275 -12.65 9.24 2.19
N GLU A 276 -11.58 9.13 1.39
CA GLU A 276 -10.41 8.33 1.76
C GLU A 276 -9.80 8.80 3.10
N ILE A 277 -9.63 10.11 3.30
CA ILE A 277 -9.15 10.67 4.57
C ILE A 277 -10.09 10.34 5.74
N LYS A 278 -11.41 10.35 5.50
CA LYS A 278 -12.38 9.94 6.52
C LYS A 278 -12.20 8.47 6.92
N GLU A 279 -11.94 7.57 5.98
CA GLU A 279 -11.69 6.16 6.28
C GLU A 279 -10.42 5.96 7.11
N LEU A 280 -9.35 6.72 6.81
CA LEU A 280 -8.13 6.75 7.64
C LEU A 280 -8.45 7.20 9.08
N ALA A 281 -9.17 8.32 9.23
CA ALA A 281 -9.53 8.86 10.54
C ALA A 281 -10.45 7.91 11.32
N ASN A 282 -11.40 7.24 10.66
CA ASN A 282 -12.28 6.25 11.29
C ASN A 282 -11.50 5.04 11.83
N ALA A 283 -10.52 4.54 11.08
CA ALA A 283 -9.67 3.44 11.54
C ALA A 283 -8.86 3.84 12.79
N GLN A 284 -8.30 5.04 12.78
CA GLN A 284 -7.56 5.59 13.92
C GLN A 284 -8.46 5.82 15.14
N LEU A 285 -9.65 6.40 14.93
CA LEU A 285 -10.62 6.64 15.98
C LEU A 285 -11.03 5.34 16.67
N ALA A 286 -11.36 4.30 15.90
CA ALA A 286 -11.76 3.00 16.43
C ALA A 286 -10.68 2.38 17.33
N TYR A 287 -9.40 2.46 16.92
CA TYR A 287 -8.28 2.01 17.74
C TYR A 287 -8.14 2.85 19.00
N HIS A 288 -8.04 4.18 18.88
CA HIS A 288 -7.82 5.04 20.04
C HIS A 288 -8.94 4.93 21.08
N GLN A 289 -10.20 4.84 20.65
CA GLN A 289 -11.34 4.64 21.56
C GLN A 289 -11.28 3.27 22.26
N THR A 290 -10.94 2.22 21.52
CA THR A 290 -10.82 0.86 22.09
C THR A 290 -9.69 0.80 23.11
N SER A 291 -8.52 1.33 22.77
CA SER A 291 -7.35 1.37 23.65
C SER A 291 -7.61 2.20 24.90
N ALA A 292 -8.19 3.40 24.76
CA ALA A 292 -8.54 4.24 25.90
C ALA A 292 -9.48 3.51 26.87
N LYS A 293 -10.56 2.92 26.35
CA LYS A 293 -11.52 2.16 27.14
C LYS A 293 -10.86 1.00 27.90
N LEU A 294 -9.99 0.25 27.23
CA LEU A 294 -9.30 -0.90 27.85
C LEU A 294 -8.35 -0.44 28.98
N ILE A 295 -7.60 0.64 28.75
CA ILE A 295 -6.68 1.21 29.75
C ILE A 295 -7.45 1.79 30.93
N GLU A 296 -8.54 2.53 30.70
CA GLU A 296 -9.41 3.06 31.76
C GLU A 296 -9.99 1.94 32.64
N GLN A 297 -10.44 0.84 32.02
CA GLN A 297 -10.93 -0.35 32.75
C GLN A 297 -9.85 -0.98 33.63
N PHE A 298 -8.61 -1.05 33.12
CA PHE A 298 -7.49 -1.57 33.88
C PHE A 298 -7.13 -0.66 35.07
N ILE A 299 -7.01 0.65 34.85
CA ILE A 299 -6.69 1.63 35.90
C ILE A 299 -7.74 1.62 37.01
N SER A 300 -9.03 1.65 36.65
CA SER A 300 -10.14 1.61 37.63
C SER A 300 -10.12 0.32 38.46
N GLY A 301 -9.59 -0.76 37.90
CA GLY A 301 -9.37 -2.02 38.61
C GLY A 301 -8.34 -1.93 39.74
N PHE A 302 -7.40 -0.97 39.72
CA PHE A 302 -6.43 -0.77 40.81
C PHE A 302 -7.01 -0.05 42.01
N GLU A 303 -7.84 0.97 41.79
CA GLU A 303 -8.44 1.76 42.86
C GLU A 303 -9.26 0.85 43.81
N SER A 304 -9.95 -0.15 43.24
CA SER A 304 -10.67 -1.16 44.03
C SER A 304 -9.77 -2.06 44.89
N VAL A 305 -8.51 -2.30 44.50
CA VAL A 305 -7.58 -3.16 45.24
C VAL A 305 -6.87 -2.37 46.35
N SER A 306 -6.52 -1.11 46.10
CA SER A 306 -5.93 -0.22 47.12
C SER A 306 -6.90 0.08 48.26
N ASP A 307 -8.18 0.30 47.95
CA ASP A 307 -9.20 0.57 48.96
C ASP A 307 -9.46 -0.65 49.86
N THR A 308 -9.41 -1.85 49.28
CA THR A 308 -9.58 -3.11 50.03
C THR A 308 -8.39 -3.37 50.98
N ARG A 309 -7.16 -3.03 50.56
CA ARG A 309 -5.96 -3.17 51.40
C ARG A 309 -5.93 -2.17 52.55
N ALA A 310 -6.32 -0.91 52.29
CA ALA A 310 -6.43 0.11 53.34
C ALA A 310 -7.51 -0.25 54.39
N GLN A 311 -8.59 -0.92 53.98
CA GLN A 311 -9.61 -1.44 54.91
C GLN A 311 -9.12 -2.66 55.71
N ALA A 312 -8.41 -3.60 55.08
CA ALA A 312 -7.85 -4.76 55.78
C ALA A 312 -6.80 -4.35 56.82
N GLU A 313 -5.92 -3.39 56.49
CA GLU A 313 -4.92 -2.86 57.42
C GLU A 313 -5.56 -2.07 58.59
N ALA A 314 -6.68 -1.39 58.35
CA ALA A 314 -7.43 -0.69 59.40
C ALA A 314 -8.19 -1.63 60.34
N ASP A 315 -8.75 -2.73 59.81
CA ASP A 315 -9.43 -3.75 60.60
C ASP A 315 -8.44 -4.54 61.48
N ASP A 316 -7.23 -4.84 60.96
CA ASP A 316 -6.15 -5.50 61.73
C ASP A 316 -5.59 -4.60 62.85
N GLU A 317 -5.48 -3.28 62.64
CA GLU A 317 -5.11 -2.33 63.69
C GLU A 317 -6.19 -2.21 64.78
N GLU A 318 -7.47 -2.26 64.42
CA GLU A 318 -8.58 -2.16 65.38
C GLU A 318 -8.72 -3.41 66.26
N ASP A 319 -8.39 -4.59 65.73
CA ASP A 319 -8.33 -5.84 66.49
C ASP A 319 -7.06 -5.94 67.36
N ALA A 320 -5.92 -5.43 66.91
CA ALA A 320 -4.70 -5.36 67.73
C ALA A 320 -4.87 -4.46 68.97
N VAL A 321 -5.59 -3.35 68.85
CA VAL A 321 -5.87 -2.43 69.97
C VAL A 321 -6.86 -3.02 70.98
N LYS A 322 -7.78 -3.90 70.57
CA LYS A 322 -8.73 -4.57 71.50
C LYS A 322 -8.05 -5.64 72.35
N VAL A 323 -7.01 -6.31 71.86
CA VAL A 323 -6.30 -7.36 72.60
C VAL A 323 -5.47 -6.78 73.77
N ASP A 324 -4.91 -5.57 73.63
CA ASP A 324 -4.08 -4.94 74.66
C ASP A 324 -4.88 -4.34 75.84
N VAL A 325 -6.19 -4.08 75.68
CA VAL A 325 -7.02 -3.50 76.75
C VAL A 325 -7.50 -4.56 77.75
N ASP A 326 -7.60 -5.82 77.33
CA ASP A 326 -8.09 -6.91 78.18
C ASP A 326 -7.02 -7.56 79.08
N ASP A 327 -5.72 -7.25 78.91
CA ASP A 327 -4.62 -7.83 79.71
C ASP A 327 -4.12 -6.93 80.85
N VAL A 328 -4.72 -5.75 81.08
CA VAL A 328 -4.38 -4.83 82.19
C VAL A 328 -5.30 -4.99 83.42
N SER A 329 -6.26 -5.92 83.38
CA SER A 329 -7.21 -6.15 84.47
C SER A 329 -7.17 -7.58 85.02
N LYS A 330 -6.05 -8.00 85.63
CA LYS A 330 -6.03 -9.11 86.61
C LYS A 330 -5.11 -8.82 87.78
#